data_AF-A0A940CKS5-F1
#
_entry.id   AF-A0A940CKS5-F1
#
_cell.length_a   1.000
_cell.length_b   1.000
_cell.length_c   1.000
_cell.angle_alpha   90.00
_cell.angle_beta   90.00
_cell.angle_gamma   90.00
#
_symmetry.space_group_name_H-M   'P 1'
#
loop_
_entity.id
_entity.type
_entity.pdbx_description
1 polymer ?
#
loop_
_entity_poly.entity_id
_entity_poly.type
_entity_poly.pdbx_seq_one_letter_code
_entity_poly.pdbx_strand_id
1 'polypeptide(L)'
;MDKSLEFLKSMSKEELNTLRRTIESILFPEPIPVSIDHEASDVRKGKSAQEFPHCVHCGSDAIRGHGTYNHHRRYLCVSCKKTFTDITKTCIAHIQKRDQFRQYIVCMIHGMSLRKSAKQTGVCLKTAFDWRHKILHALKMTPRQQLRGVTEADETFFRYSEKGSRKLSRPPRKRGGGKGPGLDDDLVCVLTAKDRSSCPPVIETVGRGPITSKRIHEKMKGSFNHQNLLLCTDANNSYKKYCKGLSVLKPIFLKTQYYQRSSRISIN
;
A
#
# COMPACT_ATOMS: atom_id res chain seq x y z
N MET A 1 -20.71 0.41 40.16
CA MET A 1 -21.57 0.43 38.95
C MET A 1 -21.02 1.50 38.04
N ASP A 2 -20.86 1.18 36.75
CA ASP A 2 -20.08 1.96 35.78
C ASP A 2 -20.63 3.39 35.60
N LYS A 3 -19.84 4.41 35.99
CA LYS A 3 -20.16 5.84 35.80
C LYS A 3 -20.49 6.18 34.34
N SER A 4 -19.95 5.42 33.41
CA SER A 4 -20.20 5.51 31.96
C SER A 4 -21.66 5.16 31.60
N LEU A 5 -22.25 4.18 32.30
CA LEU A 5 -23.63 3.74 32.08
C LEU A 5 -24.65 4.71 32.70
N GLU A 6 -24.31 5.36 33.83
CA GLU A 6 -25.10 6.43 34.41
C GLU A 6 -25.09 7.69 33.54
N PHE A 7 -23.92 8.04 32.99
CA PHE A 7 -23.78 9.16 32.06
C PHE A 7 -24.65 8.96 30.80
N LEU A 8 -24.61 7.78 30.17
CA LEU A 8 -25.44 7.48 29.00
C LEU A 8 -26.95 7.50 29.30
N LYS A 9 -27.36 7.13 30.52
CA LYS A 9 -28.77 7.20 30.96
C LYS A 9 -29.24 8.62 31.26
N SER A 10 -28.32 9.55 31.52
CA SER A 10 -28.62 10.96 31.79
C SER A 10 -28.75 11.83 30.53
N MET A 11 -28.34 11.31 29.36
CA MET A 11 -28.38 12.02 28.09
C MET A 11 -29.80 12.06 27.50
N SER A 12 -30.14 13.17 26.83
CA SER A 12 -31.41 13.29 26.12
C SER A 12 -31.47 12.33 24.92
N LYS A 13 -32.68 12.02 24.44
CA LYS A 13 -32.85 11.18 23.24
C LYS A 13 -32.12 11.75 22.01
N GLU A 14 -32.03 13.06 21.90
CA GLU A 14 -31.36 13.75 20.79
C GLU A 14 -29.84 13.61 20.87
N GLU A 15 -29.28 13.72 22.08
CA GLU A 15 -27.85 13.54 22.33
C GLU A 15 -27.42 12.08 22.12
N LEU A 16 -28.23 11.11 22.57
CA LEU A 16 -27.99 9.69 22.31
C LEU A 16 -28.05 9.36 20.82
N ASN A 17 -29.00 9.94 20.09
CA ASN A 17 -29.09 9.75 18.63
C ASN A 17 -27.90 10.39 17.90
N THR A 18 -27.43 11.54 18.36
CA THR A 18 -26.24 12.21 17.81
C THR A 18 -24.99 11.38 18.07
N LEU A 19 -24.80 10.94 19.32
CA LEU A 19 -23.70 10.05 19.72
C LEU A 19 -23.72 8.75 18.91
N ARG A 20 -24.91 8.15 18.72
CA ARG A 20 -25.07 6.93 17.90
C ARG A 20 -24.66 7.18 16.45
N ARG A 21 -25.10 8.28 15.83
CA ARG A 21 -24.71 8.65 14.46
C ARG A 21 -23.21 8.93 14.33
N THR A 22 -22.61 9.60 15.32
CA THR A 22 -21.17 9.85 15.34
C THR A 22 -20.40 8.55 15.46
N ILE A 23 -20.79 7.65 16.35
CA ILE A 23 -20.19 6.31 16.50
C ILE A 23 -20.39 5.49 15.23
N GLU A 24 -21.57 5.51 14.63
CA GLU A 24 -21.86 4.83 13.36
C GLU A 24 -20.97 5.37 12.23
N SER A 25 -20.76 6.69 12.13
CA SER A 25 -19.87 7.30 11.13
C SER A 25 -18.38 6.97 11.34
N ILE A 26 -17.95 6.76 12.58
CA ILE A 26 -16.57 6.39 12.94
C ILE A 26 -16.33 4.90 12.70
N LEU A 27 -17.31 4.05 13.04
CA LEU A 27 -17.20 2.60 12.91
C LEU A 27 -17.53 2.09 11.50
N PHE A 28 -18.40 2.80 10.79
CA PHE A 28 -18.88 2.51 9.44
C PHE A 28 -18.86 3.79 8.59
N PRO A 29 -17.66 4.29 8.22
CA PRO A 29 -17.60 5.41 7.30
C PRO A 29 -18.34 5.02 6.00
N GLU A 30 -19.25 5.89 5.57
CA GLU A 30 -19.95 5.75 4.28
C GLU A 30 -18.92 5.39 3.20
N PRO A 31 -19.23 4.43 2.30
CA PRO A 31 -18.30 4.00 1.29
C PRO A 31 -17.86 5.23 0.51
N ILE A 32 -16.55 5.51 0.55
CA ILE A 32 -15.93 6.59 -0.21
C ILE A 32 -16.48 6.48 -1.64
N PRO A 33 -17.14 7.53 -2.17
CA PRO A 33 -17.61 7.51 -3.55
C PRO A 33 -16.39 7.53 -4.47
N VAL A 34 -15.86 6.34 -4.77
CA VAL A 34 -14.80 6.15 -5.77
C VAL A 34 -15.51 5.88 -7.09
N SER A 35 -15.83 6.94 -7.82
CA SER A 35 -16.47 6.88 -9.14
C SER A 35 -15.50 6.35 -10.23
N ILE A 36 -15.35 5.03 -10.34
CA ILE A 36 -14.50 4.41 -11.39
C ILE A 36 -15.04 4.68 -12.81
N ASP A 37 -16.33 5.02 -12.99
CA ASP A 37 -16.93 5.11 -14.33
C ASP A 37 -16.52 6.37 -15.11
N HIS A 38 -16.22 7.47 -14.42
CA HIS A 38 -15.69 8.68 -15.06
C HIS A 38 -14.15 8.70 -15.10
N GLU A 39 -13.49 8.08 -14.12
CA GLU A 39 -12.02 8.11 -13.99
C GLU A 39 -11.26 6.98 -14.69
N ALA A 40 -11.92 5.95 -15.25
CA ALA A 40 -11.22 4.95 -16.08
C ALA A 40 -10.50 5.61 -17.28
N SER A 41 -11.05 6.74 -17.76
CA SER A 41 -10.40 7.61 -18.74
C SER A 41 -9.19 8.36 -18.17
N ASP A 42 -9.19 8.67 -16.87
CA ASP A 42 -8.14 9.43 -16.17
C ASP A 42 -6.92 8.59 -15.76
N VAL A 43 -7.06 7.27 -15.60
CA VAL A 43 -5.93 6.36 -15.33
C VAL A 43 -4.82 6.44 -16.39
N ARG A 44 -5.15 6.87 -17.62
CA ARG A 44 -4.14 7.20 -18.67
C ARG A 44 -3.96 8.70 -18.92
N LYS A 45 -4.90 9.58 -18.55
CA LYS A 45 -4.79 11.04 -18.78
C LYS A 45 -3.75 11.75 -17.90
N GLY A 46 -3.06 11.04 -17.00
CA GLY A 46 -1.78 11.50 -16.44
C GLY A 46 -0.70 11.76 -17.52
N LYS A 47 -0.96 11.34 -18.77
CA LYS A 47 -0.36 11.89 -19.98
C LYS A 47 -1.49 12.46 -20.84
N SER A 48 -1.43 13.77 -21.09
CA SER A 48 -2.20 14.56 -22.06
C SER A 48 -3.32 13.83 -22.84
N ALA A 49 -4.53 14.39 -22.80
CA ALA A 49 -5.72 13.92 -23.51
C ALA A 49 -5.63 14.01 -25.07
N GLN A 50 -4.43 14.00 -25.64
CA GLN A 50 -4.17 14.17 -27.08
C GLN A 50 -2.95 13.37 -27.61
N GLU A 51 -2.50 12.34 -26.91
CA GLU A 51 -1.51 11.39 -27.45
C GLU A 51 -2.21 10.11 -27.93
N PHE A 52 -2.03 9.78 -29.21
CA PHE A 52 -2.49 8.51 -29.78
C PHE A 52 -2.01 7.34 -28.91
N PRO A 53 -2.83 6.29 -28.69
CA PRO A 53 -2.46 5.23 -27.78
C PRO A 53 -1.24 4.48 -28.32
N HIS A 54 -0.15 4.41 -27.57
CA HIS A 54 0.96 3.50 -27.86
C HIS A 54 0.56 2.05 -27.56
N CYS A 55 1.15 1.09 -28.28
CA CYS A 55 0.90 -0.33 -28.03
C CYS A 55 1.37 -0.73 -26.64
N VAL A 56 0.45 -1.13 -25.77
CA VAL A 56 0.79 -1.62 -24.41
C VAL A 56 1.61 -2.91 -24.40
N HIS A 57 1.72 -3.62 -25.53
CA HIS A 57 2.46 -4.88 -25.63
C HIS A 57 3.89 -4.71 -26.15
N CYS A 58 4.11 -3.82 -27.13
CA CYS A 58 5.40 -3.68 -27.81
C CYS A 58 5.92 -2.24 -27.91
N GLY A 59 5.15 -1.25 -27.43
CA GLY A 59 5.54 0.16 -27.47
C GLY A 59 5.33 0.88 -28.81
N SER A 60 5.00 0.16 -29.89
CA SER A 60 4.79 0.75 -31.23
C SER A 60 3.62 1.73 -31.30
N ASP A 61 3.78 2.76 -32.14
CA ASP A 61 2.79 3.83 -32.40
C ASP A 61 1.83 3.46 -33.54
N ALA A 62 2.13 2.38 -34.28
CA ALA A 62 1.35 1.91 -35.41
C ALA A 62 0.05 1.23 -34.94
N ILE A 63 -0.95 2.04 -34.58
CA ILE A 63 -2.23 1.59 -34.02
C ILE A 63 -3.39 1.94 -34.94
N ARG A 64 -4.29 0.97 -35.15
CA ARG A 64 -5.58 1.17 -35.81
C ARG A 64 -6.75 0.93 -34.87
N GLY A 65 -7.89 1.58 -35.13
CA GLY A 65 -9.15 1.26 -34.45
C GLY A 65 -9.63 -0.16 -34.79
N HIS A 66 -10.22 -0.84 -33.82
CA HIS A 66 -10.70 -2.23 -33.93
C HIS A 66 -12.07 -2.41 -33.28
N GLY A 67 -13.00 -1.48 -33.54
CA GLY A 67 -14.36 -1.49 -33.01
C GLY A 67 -14.44 -1.19 -31.51
N THR A 68 -15.56 -1.58 -30.90
CA THR A 68 -15.87 -1.39 -29.48
C THR A 68 -16.24 -2.72 -28.83
N TYR A 69 -16.00 -2.84 -27.52
CA TYR A 69 -16.42 -4.00 -26.72
C TYR A 69 -16.71 -3.55 -25.29
N ASN A 70 -17.89 -3.90 -24.77
CA ASN A 70 -18.33 -3.52 -23.42
C ASN A 70 -18.13 -2.02 -23.12
N HIS A 71 -18.51 -1.16 -24.05
CA HIS A 71 -18.35 0.31 -24.00
C HIS A 71 -16.90 0.83 -24.04
N HIS A 72 -15.90 -0.04 -24.26
CA HIS A 72 -14.50 0.36 -24.44
C HIS A 72 -14.11 0.32 -25.92
N ARG A 73 -13.39 1.34 -26.37
CA ARG A 73 -12.79 1.34 -27.72
C ARG A 73 -11.63 0.32 -27.76
N ARG A 74 -11.65 -0.53 -28.78
CA ARG A 74 -10.58 -1.49 -29.06
C ARG A 74 -9.62 -0.93 -30.10
N TYR A 75 -8.35 -1.25 -29.92
CA TYR A 75 -7.24 -0.88 -30.77
C TYR A 75 -6.51 -2.15 -31.21
N LEU A 76 -5.99 -2.17 -32.43
CA LEU A 76 -5.07 -3.20 -32.92
C LEU A 76 -3.72 -2.57 -33.22
N CYS A 77 -2.66 -3.14 -32.65
CA CYS A 77 -1.31 -2.79 -33.06
C CYS A 77 -0.95 -3.50 -34.37
N VAL A 78 -0.53 -2.74 -35.37
CA VAL A 78 -0.13 -3.25 -36.68
C VAL A 78 1.19 -4.04 -36.56
N SER A 79 2.14 -3.56 -35.75
CA SER A 79 3.46 -4.20 -35.59
C SER A 79 3.39 -5.58 -34.92
N CYS A 80 2.68 -5.70 -33.79
CA CYS A 80 2.60 -6.97 -33.05
C CYS A 80 1.30 -7.76 -33.23
N LYS A 81 0.34 -7.23 -34.01
CA LYS A 81 -0.97 -7.83 -34.30
C LYS A 81 -1.84 -8.16 -33.08
N LYS A 82 -1.55 -7.56 -31.90
CA LYS A 82 -2.34 -7.74 -30.67
C LYS A 82 -3.37 -6.63 -30.50
N THR A 83 -4.56 -6.98 -30.02
CA THR A 83 -5.61 -6.02 -29.66
C THR A 83 -5.52 -5.59 -28.21
N PHE A 84 -5.84 -4.34 -27.92
CA PHE A 84 -5.94 -3.81 -26.56
C PHE A 84 -7.03 -2.74 -26.47
N THR A 85 -7.39 -2.39 -25.24
CA THR A 85 -8.29 -1.30 -24.86
C THR A 85 -7.55 -0.28 -23.99
N ASP A 86 -8.22 0.82 -23.68
CA ASP A 86 -7.82 1.80 -22.65
C ASP A 86 -7.57 1.15 -21.27
N ILE A 87 -8.33 0.13 -20.90
CA ILE A 87 -8.17 -0.58 -19.63
C ILE A 87 -7.18 -1.75 -19.70
N THR A 88 -6.61 -2.08 -20.86
CA THR A 88 -5.66 -3.22 -20.96
C THR A 88 -4.39 -2.95 -20.15
N LYS A 89 -3.89 -3.99 -19.44
CA LYS A 89 -2.78 -3.92 -18.47
C LYS A 89 -3.01 -2.99 -17.26
N THR A 90 -4.25 -2.59 -16.97
CA THR A 90 -4.58 -1.82 -15.77
C THR A 90 -5.10 -2.70 -14.62
N CYS A 91 -5.16 -2.12 -13.42
CA CYS A 91 -5.75 -2.75 -12.24
C CYS A 91 -7.26 -3.03 -12.36
N ILE A 92 -7.94 -2.48 -13.39
CA ILE A 92 -9.38 -2.70 -13.66
C ILE A 92 -9.65 -3.60 -14.88
N ALA A 93 -8.61 -4.03 -15.62
CA ALA A 93 -8.73 -4.98 -16.72
C ALA A 93 -9.49 -6.28 -16.34
N HIS A 94 -10.49 -6.70 -17.11
CA HIS A 94 -11.27 -7.93 -16.83
C HIS A 94 -12.02 -7.96 -15.48
N ILE A 95 -12.18 -6.82 -14.80
CA ILE A 95 -13.07 -6.72 -13.64
C ILE A 95 -14.50 -6.53 -14.14
N GLN A 96 -15.33 -7.56 -13.96
CA GLN A 96 -16.75 -7.53 -14.33
C GLN A 96 -17.59 -6.82 -13.26
N LYS A 97 -17.38 -7.15 -11.99
CA LYS A 97 -18.10 -6.63 -10.82
C LYS A 97 -17.44 -5.34 -10.29
N ARG A 98 -17.58 -4.24 -11.02
CA ARG A 98 -16.86 -2.98 -10.75
C ARG A 98 -17.27 -2.33 -9.43
N ASP A 99 -18.56 -2.32 -9.10
CA ASP A 99 -19.04 -1.72 -7.85
C ASP A 99 -18.59 -2.50 -6.63
N GLN A 100 -18.67 -3.84 -6.69
CA GLN A 100 -18.13 -4.69 -5.64
C GLN A 100 -16.61 -4.54 -5.53
N PHE A 101 -15.90 -4.32 -6.64
CA PHE A 101 -14.45 -4.04 -6.62
C PHE A 101 -14.12 -2.71 -5.92
N ARG A 102 -14.94 -1.65 -6.10
CA ARG A 102 -14.81 -0.39 -5.35
C ARG A 102 -14.96 -0.62 -3.85
N GLN A 103 -16.04 -1.28 -3.46
CA GLN A 103 -16.29 -1.64 -2.06
C GLN A 103 -15.17 -2.52 -1.49
N TYR A 104 -14.59 -3.39 -2.33
CA TYR A 104 -13.46 -4.22 -1.95
C TYR A 104 -12.19 -3.41 -1.66
N ILE A 105 -11.91 -2.36 -2.44
CA ILE A 105 -10.80 -1.43 -2.18
C ILE A 105 -11.01 -0.76 -0.82
N VAL A 106 -12.22 -0.28 -0.52
CA VAL A 106 -12.56 0.32 0.79
C VAL A 106 -12.32 -0.69 1.91
N CYS A 107 -12.77 -1.94 1.75
CA CYS A 107 -12.49 -3.01 2.71
C CYS A 107 -10.98 -3.25 2.92
N MET A 108 -10.16 -3.13 1.87
CA MET A 108 -8.70 -3.24 1.97
C MET A 108 -8.07 -2.08 2.73
N ILE A 109 -8.54 -0.85 2.51
CA ILE A 109 -8.08 0.35 3.23
C ILE A 109 -8.37 0.22 4.73
N HIS A 110 -9.54 -0.30 5.11
CA HIS A 110 -9.89 -0.60 6.50
C HIS A 110 -9.19 -1.84 7.08
N GLY A 111 -8.25 -2.46 6.37
CA GLY A 111 -7.48 -3.60 6.87
C GLY A 111 -8.30 -4.88 7.09
N MET A 112 -9.47 -5.02 6.44
CA MET A 112 -10.33 -6.19 6.64
C MET A 112 -9.66 -7.48 6.13
N SER A 113 -10.00 -8.60 6.79
CA SER A 113 -9.53 -9.93 6.37
C SER A 113 -10.22 -10.37 5.07
N LEU A 114 -9.56 -11.21 4.26
CA LEU A 114 -10.11 -11.68 2.98
C LEU A 114 -11.53 -12.24 3.09
N ARG A 115 -11.80 -13.02 4.15
CA ARG A 115 -13.12 -13.63 4.38
C ARG A 115 -14.17 -12.57 4.73
N LYS A 116 -13.81 -11.57 5.55
CA LYS A 116 -14.70 -10.45 5.88
C LYS A 116 -14.98 -9.59 4.65
N SER A 117 -13.95 -9.23 3.88
CA SER A 117 -14.10 -8.46 2.64
C SER A 117 -14.94 -9.21 1.60
N ALA A 118 -14.73 -10.52 1.42
CA ALA A 118 -15.53 -11.35 0.51
C ALA A 118 -17.01 -11.38 0.91
N LYS A 119 -17.30 -11.55 2.21
CA LYS A 119 -18.67 -11.51 2.74
C LYS A 119 -19.30 -10.12 2.54
N GLN A 120 -18.58 -9.05 2.86
CA GLN A 120 -19.06 -7.66 2.74
C GLN A 120 -19.40 -7.28 1.30
N THR A 121 -18.59 -7.74 0.34
CA THR A 121 -18.73 -7.38 -1.08
C THR A 121 -19.56 -8.38 -1.89
N GLY A 122 -20.04 -9.46 -1.27
CA GLY A 122 -20.84 -10.49 -1.94
C GLY A 122 -20.09 -11.27 -3.04
N VAL A 123 -18.77 -11.44 -2.90
CA VAL A 123 -17.94 -12.23 -3.83
C VAL A 123 -17.38 -13.48 -3.18
N CYS A 124 -17.02 -14.48 -3.98
CA CYS A 124 -16.37 -15.66 -3.44
C CYS A 124 -14.94 -15.34 -2.97
N LEU A 125 -14.41 -16.15 -2.05
CA LEU A 125 -13.09 -15.92 -1.45
C LEU A 125 -11.96 -15.87 -2.49
N LYS A 126 -12.07 -16.67 -3.56
CA LYS A 126 -11.09 -16.67 -4.66
C LYS A 126 -11.09 -15.32 -5.38
N THR A 127 -12.25 -14.77 -5.72
CA THR A 127 -12.35 -13.46 -6.37
C THR A 127 -11.75 -12.35 -5.51
N ALA A 128 -12.06 -12.33 -4.21
CA ALA A 128 -11.44 -11.39 -3.28
C ALA A 128 -9.91 -11.51 -3.24
N PHE A 129 -9.39 -12.74 -3.20
CA PHE A 129 -7.96 -13.01 -3.25
C PHE A 129 -7.31 -12.47 -4.53
N ASP A 130 -7.88 -12.79 -5.69
CA ASP A 130 -7.40 -12.33 -7.01
C ASP A 130 -7.43 -10.79 -7.10
N TRP A 131 -8.49 -10.15 -6.60
CA TRP A 131 -8.62 -8.69 -6.55
C TRP A 131 -7.57 -8.04 -5.65
N ARG A 132 -7.28 -8.62 -4.48
CA ARG A 132 -6.21 -8.12 -3.60
C ARG A 132 -4.86 -8.17 -4.30
N HIS A 133 -4.54 -9.27 -4.96
CA HIS A 133 -3.29 -9.38 -5.71
C HIS A 133 -3.19 -8.35 -6.83
N LYS A 134 -4.30 -8.08 -7.52
CA LYS A 134 -4.35 -7.07 -8.57
C LYS A 134 -4.11 -5.64 -8.05
N ILE A 135 -4.73 -5.29 -6.92
CA ILE A 135 -4.54 -4.01 -6.24
C ILE A 135 -3.09 -3.87 -5.75
N LEU A 136 -2.55 -4.89 -5.06
CA LEU A 136 -1.18 -4.87 -4.56
C LEU A 136 -0.15 -4.77 -5.69
N HIS A 137 -0.39 -5.45 -6.81
CA HIS A 137 0.46 -5.33 -8.00
C HIS A 137 0.43 -3.91 -8.58
N ALA A 138 -0.74 -3.29 -8.65
CA ALA A 138 -0.88 -1.91 -9.12
C ALA A 138 -0.15 -0.91 -8.21
N LEU A 139 -0.28 -1.07 -6.88
CA LEU A 139 0.47 -0.27 -5.91
C LEU A 139 1.97 -0.43 -6.08
N LYS A 140 2.45 -1.65 -6.31
CA LYS A 140 3.88 -1.92 -6.59
C LYS A 140 4.39 -1.24 -7.86
N MET A 141 3.53 -1.07 -8.87
CA MET A 141 3.89 -0.39 -10.13
C MET A 141 3.83 1.13 -10.03
N THR A 142 3.28 1.68 -8.94
CA THR A 142 3.21 3.12 -8.75
C THR A 142 4.63 3.68 -8.61
N PRO A 143 5.01 4.73 -9.38
CA PRO A 143 6.34 5.29 -9.30
C PRO A 143 6.62 5.77 -7.88
N ARG A 144 7.81 5.47 -7.38
CA ARG A 144 8.26 5.98 -6.09
C ARG A 144 8.48 7.48 -6.20
N GLN A 145 7.99 8.20 -5.21
CA GLN A 145 8.31 9.62 -5.09
C GLN A 145 9.73 9.79 -4.56
N GLN A 146 10.33 10.93 -4.91
CA GLN A 146 11.64 11.31 -4.43
C GLN A 146 11.46 12.13 -3.14
N LEU A 147 11.86 11.54 -2.02
CA LEU A 147 11.83 12.16 -0.69
C LEU A 147 12.86 13.29 -0.60
N ARG A 148 12.42 14.42 -0.04
CA ARG A 148 13.17 15.68 0.06
C ARG A 148 12.93 16.34 1.42
N GLY A 149 13.83 17.22 1.81
CA GLY A 149 13.75 17.97 3.06
C GLY A 149 13.89 17.06 4.29
N VAL A 150 13.10 17.36 5.33
CA VAL A 150 13.05 16.57 6.56
C VAL A 150 12.31 15.27 6.30
N THR A 151 13.04 14.16 6.34
CA THR A 151 12.54 12.82 6.07
C THR A 151 12.78 11.92 7.26
N GLU A 152 11.71 11.36 7.79
CA GLU A 152 11.74 10.37 8.87
C GLU A 152 11.80 8.98 8.24
N ALA A 153 12.70 8.12 8.73
CA ALA A 153 12.84 6.74 8.28
C ALA A 153 12.96 5.80 9.47
N ASP A 154 12.21 4.70 9.38
CA ASP A 154 12.17 3.66 10.41
C ASP A 154 11.96 2.28 9.77
N GLU A 155 12.43 1.23 10.45
CA GLU A 155 12.28 -0.15 10.03
C GLU A 155 11.24 -0.90 10.86
N THR A 156 10.36 -1.62 10.19
CA THR A 156 9.44 -2.56 10.82
C THR A 156 9.78 -3.97 10.40
N PHE A 157 9.84 -4.89 11.37
CA PHE A 157 10.16 -6.29 11.13
C PHE A 157 8.91 -7.17 11.15
N PHE A 158 8.72 -7.95 10.10
CA PHE A 158 7.65 -8.93 9.99
C PHE A 158 8.22 -10.34 9.92
N ARG A 159 7.55 -11.34 10.49
CA ARG A 159 7.99 -12.73 10.31
C ARG A 159 7.90 -13.14 8.84
N TYR A 160 9.01 -13.64 8.30
CA TYR A 160 9.06 -14.18 6.95
C TYR A 160 8.05 -15.32 6.80
N SER A 161 7.15 -15.14 5.84
CA SER A 161 6.05 -16.06 5.57
C SER A 161 6.24 -16.71 4.21
N GLU A 162 6.31 -18.04 4.20
CA GLU A 162 6.24 -18.86 2.98
C GLU A 162 4.84 -19.44 2.79
N LYS A 163 3.82 -18.79 3.37
CA LYS A 163 2.43 -19.22 3.20
C LYS A 163 2.07 -19.21 1.71
N GLY A 164 1.55 -20.34 1.25
CA GLY A 164 1.22 -20.54 -0.17
C GLY A 164 2.36 -21.12 -1.01
N SER A 165 3.58 -21.25 -0.48
CA SER A 165 4.62 -22.00 -1.17
C SER A 165 4.36 -23.51 -1.08
N ARG A 166 4.52 -24.21 -2.21
CA ARG A 166 4.51 -25.69 -2.26
C ARG A 166 5.85 -26.32 -1.87
N LYS A 167 6.93 -25.52 -1.81
CA LYS A 167 8.28 -25.93 -1.45
C LYS A 167 8.80 -24.99 -0.36
N LEU A 168 8.86 -25.46 0.87
CA LEU A 168 9.33 -24.67 2.00
C LEU A 168 10.85 -24.81 2.13
N SER A 169 11.54 -23.71 2.38
CA SER A 169 12.98 -23.71 2.68
C SER A 169 13.30 -24.12 4.13
N ARG A 170 12.27 -24.35 4.94
CA ARG A 170 12.33 -24.64 6.38
C ARG A 170 11.13 -25.47 6.82
N PRO A 171 11.15 -26.05 8.03
CA PRO A 171 9.98 -26.73 8.58
C PRO A 171 8.74 -25.83 8.64
N PRO A 172 7.53 -26.42 8.46
CA PRO A 172 6.27 -25.71 8.67
C PRO A 172 6.20 -25.07 10.07
N ARG A 173 5.76 -23.82 10.16
CA ARG A 173 5.55 -23.10 11.43
C ARG A 173 4.05 -22.91 11.69
N LYS A 174 3.62 -23.11 12.94
CA LYS A 174 2.27 -22.74 13.41
C LYS A 174 2.14 -21.22 13.58
N ARG A 175 0.90 -20.70 13.59
CA ARG A 175 0.62 -19.27 13.85
C ARG A 175 1.23 -18.87 15.21
N GLY A 176 1.91 -17.72 15.26
CA GLY A 176 2.58 -17.25 16.48
C GLY A 176 3.95 -17.88 16.75
N GLY A 177 4.32 -18.97 16.05
CA GLY A 177 5.62 -19.61 16.18
C GLY A 177 6.77 -18.84 15.53
N GLY A 178 7.96 -18.94 16.13
CA GLY A 178 9.21 -18.35 15.66
C GLY A 178 10.31 -18.55 16.71
N LYS A 179 11.57 -18.38 16.32
CA LYS A 179 12.68 -18.29 17.29
C LYS A 179 12.45 -17.09 18.22
N GLY A 180 13.11 -17.12 19.38
CA GLY A 180 13.01 -16.11 20.43
C GLY A 180 13.43 -14.70 19.98
N PRO A 181 13.64 -13.76 20.92
CA PRO A 181 14.00 -12.39 20.57
C PRO A 181 15.30 -12.34 19.76
N GLY A 182 15.30 -11.59 18.65
CA GLY A 182 16.47 -11.42 17.78
C GLY A 182 16.09 -10.93 16.39
N LEU A 183 16.97 -10.13 15.78
CA LEU A 183 16.88 -9.78 14.37
C LEU A 183 17.64 -10.84 13.56
N ASP A 184 16.95 -11.89 13.16
CA ASP A 184 17.51 -12.99 12.36
C ASP A 184 16.84 -13.06 10.98
N ASP A 185 17.32 -13.97 10.15
CA ASP A 185 16.74 -14.16 8.82
C ASP A 185 15.29 -14.66 8.86
N ASP A 186 14.71 -15.02 10.00
CA ASP A 186 13.27 -15.32 10.09
C ASP A 186 12.39 -14.07 10.09
N LEU A 187 13.00 -12.86 10.09
CA LEU A 187 12.32 -11.58 9.94
C LEU A 187 12.62 -10.94 8.58
N VAL A 188 11.62 -10.30 8.00
CA VAL A 188 11.70 -9.40 6.85
C VAL A 188 11.74 -7.98 7.37
N CYS A 189 12.78 -7.25 6.99
CA CYS A 189 12.94 -5.84 7.26
C CYS A 189 12.18 -5.03 6.20
N VAL A 190 11.20 -4.23 6.63
CA VAL A 190 10.48 -3.28 5.80
C VAL A 190 10.85 -1.87 6.25
N LEU A 191 11.54 -1.14 5.38
CA LEU A 191 11.89 0.25 5.62
C LEU A 191 10.76 1.15 5.14
N THR A 192 10.31 2.02 6.02
CA THR A 192 9.35 3.07 5.72
C THR A 192 10.05 4.41 5.85
N ALA A 193 9.98 5.23 4.82
CA ALA A 193 10.52 6.59 4.84
C ALA A 193 9.44 7.57 4.36
N LYS A 194 9.29 8.68 5.07
CA LYS A 194 8.29 9.69 4.77
C LYS A 194 8.88 11.07 4.98
N ASP A 195 8.65 11.96 4.03
CA ASP A 195 8.95 13.37 4.23
C ASP A 195 7.82 14.09 4.97
N ARG A 196 8.10 15.29 5.47
CA ARG A 196 7.05 16.15 6.03
C ARG A 196 6.17 16.79 4.96
N SER A 197 6.54 16.66 3.69
CA SER A 197 5.98 17.33 2.53
C SER A 197 4.82 16.55 1.90
N SER A 198 3.76 16.22 2.67
CA SER A 198 2.47 15.66 2.18
C SER A 198 2.53 14.56 1.10
N CYS A 199 3.61 13.79 1.04
CA CYS A 199 3.79 12.72 0.09
C CYS A 199 3.46 11.36 0.73
N PRO A 200 2.87 10.40 -0.03
CA PRO A 200 2.78 9.01 0.44
C PRO A 200 4.17 8.48 0.83
N PRO A 201 4.26 7.68 1.91
CA PRO A 201 5.53 7.13 2.35
C PRO A 201 6.11 6.19 1.29
N VAL A 202 7.44 6.18 1.18
CA VAL A 202 8.17 5.14 0.45
C VAL A 202 8.32 3.94 1.38
N ILE A 203 7.74 2.81 1.00
CA ILE A 203 7.79 1.56 1.76
C ILE A 203 8.51 0.51 0.92
N GLU A 204 9.59 -0.05 1.45
CA GLU A 204 10.41 -1.01 0.72
C GLU A 204 10.86 -2.20 1.57
N THR A 205 10.83 -3.38 0.98
CA THR A 205 11.39 -4.59 1.59
C THR A 205 12.91 -4.58 1.41
N VAL A 206 13.65 -4.39 2.51
CA VAL A 206 15.10 -4.22 2.51
C VAL A 206 15.86 -5.55 2.58
N GLY A 207 15.18 -6.62 2.95
CA GLY A 207 15.71 -7.99 2.97
C GLY A 207 15.26 -8.77 4.20
N ARG A 208 15.93 -9.88 4.47
CA ARG A 208 15.75 -10.69 5.69
C ARG A 208 16.85 -10.40 6.71
N GLY A 209 16.54 -10.44 8.01
CA GLY A 209 17.49 -10.12 9.07
C GLY A 209 17.74 -8.63 9.28
N PRO A 210 18.81 -8.28 10.01
CA PRO A 210 19.11 -6.89 10.38
C PRO A 210 19.28 -5.97 9.16
N ILE A 211 18.95 -4.70 9.35
CA ILE A 211 19.17 -3.67 8.34
C ILE A 211 20.66 -3.34 8.22
N THR A 212 21.16 -3.17 6.99
CA THR A 212 22.56 -2.80 6.71
C THR A 212 22.62 -1.61 5.77
N SER A 213 23.69 -0.81 5.86
CA SER A 213 23.88 0.37 5.00
C SER A 213 23.86 0.04 3.50
N LYS A 214 24.46 -1.09 3.12
CA LYS A 214 24.46 -1.59 1.73
C LYS A 214 23.04 -1.84 1.22
N ARG A 215 22.19 -2.51 2.02
CA ARG A 215 20.80 -2.79 1.63
C ARG A 215 19.96 -1.53 1.54
N ILE A 216 20.17 -0.56 2.44
CA ILE A 216 19.52 0.77 2.35
C ILE A 216 19.88 1.42 1.02
N HIS A 217 21.18 1.46 0.67
CA HIS A 217 21.65 2.06 -0.57
C HIS A 217 21.06 1.38 -1.82
N GLU A 218 21.06 0.06 -1.87
CA GLU A 218 20.52 -0.70 -3.01
C GLU A 218 19.01 -0.52 -3.17
N LYS A 219 18.24 -0.58 -2.07
CA LYS A 219 16.77 -0.63 -2.12
C LYS A 219 16.12 0.74 -2.18
N MET A 220 16.75 1.76 -1.60
CA MET A 220 16.26 3.14 -1.61
C MET A 220 16.92 4.01 -2.68
N LYS A 221 17.65 3.39 -3.63
CA LYS A 221 18.24 4.09 -4.77
C LYS A 221 17.16 4.86 -5.54
N GLY A 222 17.39 6.16 -5.74
CA GLY A 222 16.46 7.05 -6.43
C GLY A 222 15.29 7.57 -5.58
N SER A 223 15.02 6.96 -4.42
CA SER A 223 13.97 7.44 -3.50
C SER A 223 14.43 8.62 -2.65
N PHE A 224 15.71 8.69 -2.30
CA PHE A 224 16.27 9.77 -1.50
C PHE A 224 16.93 10.82 -2.39
N ASN A 225 16.45 12.07 -2.36
CA ASN A 225 17.15 13.17 -3.04
C ASN A 225 18.35 13.63 -2.20
N HIS A 226 19.53 13.13 -2.52
CA HIS A 226 20.73 13.40 -1.72
C HIS A 226 21.09 14.89 -1.60
N GLN A 227 20.69 15.76 -2.53
CA GLN A 227 21.08 17.18 -2.52
C GLN A 227 20.39 18.02 -1.42
N ASN A 228 19.25 17.58 -0.90
CA ASN A 228 18.43 18.36 0.02
C ASN A 228 17.68 17.44 1.01
N LEU A 229 18.39 16.48 1.63
CA LEU A 229 17.79 15.50 2.54
C LEU A 229 18.36 15.60 3.95
N LEU A 230 17.45 15.82 4.90
CA LEU A 230 17.70 15.73 6.33
C LEU A 230 17.04 14.46 6.86
N LEU A 231 17.84 13.42 7.08
CA LEU A 231 17.34 12.11 7.48
C LEU A 231 17.24 12.02 9.01
N CYS A 232 16.03 11.79 9.49
CA CYS A 232 15.69 11.56 10.90
C CYS A 232 15.46 10.07 11.11
N THR A 233 16.37 9.41 11.81
CA THR A 233 16.25 7.97 12.13
C THR A 233 16.48 7.75 13.62
N ASP A 234 16.23 6.52 14.06
CA ASP A 234 16.81 6.03 15.30
C ASP A 234 18.35 6.03 15.18
N ALA A 235 19.06 5.97 16.31
CA ALA A 235 20.51 6.07 16.34
C ALA A 235 21.25 4.81 15.81
N ASN A 236 20.56 3.95 15.04
CA ASN A 236 21.09 2.72 14.50
C ASN A 236 22.31 2.98 13.60
N ASN A 237 23.36 2.18 13.80
CA ASN A 237 24.66 2.36 13.14
C ASN A 237 24.57 2.18 11.61
N SER A 238 23.57 1.45 11.12
CA SER A 238 23.35 1.25 9.67
C SER A 238 23.00 2.56 8.96
N TYR A 239 22.15 3.41 9.54
CA TYR A 239 21.86 4.75 9.00
C TYR A 239 23.08 5.67 9.11
N LYS A 240 23.84 5.59 10.21
CA LYS A 240 25.09 6.35 10.36
C LYS A 240 26.09 6.07 9.24
N LYS A 241 26.33 4.79 8.96
CA LYS A 241 27.20 4.34 7.86
C LYS A 241 26.67 4.77 6.50
N TYR A 242 25.35 4.67 6.29
CA TYR A 242 24.69 5.11 5.08
C TYR A 242 24.90 6.61 4.82
N CYS A 243 24.65 7.46 5.82
CA CYS A 243 24.83 8.91 5.70
C CYS A 243 26.28 9.31 5.47
N LYS A 244 27.24 8.68 6.17
CA LYS A 244 28.68 8.93 5.97
C LYS A 244 29.13 8.64 4.54
N GLY A 245 28.61 7.59 3.91
CA GLY A 245 28.97 7.21 2.55
C GLY A 245 28.40 8.14 1.47
N LEU A 246 27.49 9.05 1.82
CA LEU A 246 26.78 9.90 0.86
C LEU A 246 27.16 11.38 0.90
N SER A 247 28.05 11.81 1.81
CA SER A 247 28.62 13.17 1.93
C SER A 247 27.66 14.38 1.98
N VAL A 248 26.36 14.18 1.77
CA VAL A 248 25.35 15.25 1.60
C VAL A 248 24.19 15.11 2.61
N LEU A 249 24.23 14.11 3.49
CA LEU A 249 23.21 13.87 4.51
C LEU A 249 23.68 14.39 5.87
N LYS A 250 22.93 15.32 6.47
CA LYS A 250 23.06 15.64 7.91
C LYS A 250 22.13 14.70 8.69
N PRO A 251 22.65 13.70 9.41
CA PRO A 251 21.78 12.84 10.20
C PRO A 251 21.33 13.58 11.47
N ILE A 252 20.02 13.61 11.71
CA ILE A 252 19.47 14.00 13.02
C ILE A 252 19.03 12.72 13.71
N PHE A 253 19.68 12.41 14.84
CA PHE A 253 19.29 11.28 15.67
C PHE A 253 18.30 11.76 16.70
N LEU A 254 17.08 11.25 16.64
CA LEU A 254 16.09 11.49 17.69
C LEU A 254 16.54 10.70 18.93
N LYS A 255 16.84 11.42 20.02
CA LYS A 255 17.07 10.78 21.33
C LYS A 255 15.76 10.18 21.80
N THR A 256 15.80 8.92 22.23
CA THR A 256 14.69 8.05 22.64
C THR A 256 13.84 8.56 23.83
N GLN A 257 14.09 9.77 24.34
CA GLN A 257 13.40 10.31 25.52
C GLN A 257 11.95 10.75 25.24
N TYR A 258 11.50 10.74 23.98
CA TYR A 258 10.13 11.12 23.59
C TYR A 258 9.24 9.94 23.15
N TYR A 259 9.75 8.70 23.14
CA TYR A 259 8.91 7.53 22.85
C TYR A 259 8.21 7.08 24.13
N GLN A 260 7.07 7.70 24.47
CA GLN A 260 6.14 7.07 25.38
C GLN A 260 5.74 5.72 24.77
N ARG A 261 6.11 4.63 25.45
CA ARG A 261 5.68 3.27 25.11
C ARG A 261 4.15 3.24 25.06
N SER A 262 3.56 3.45 23.88
CA SER A 262 2.18 3.06 23.64
C SER A 262 2.15 1.54 23.71
N SER A 263 1.48 1.09 24.76
CA SER A 263 1.26 -0.29 25.18
C SER A 263 0.93 -1.24 24.03
N ARG A 264 1.48 -2.45 24.15
CA ARG A 264 1.14 -3.67 23.42
C ARG A 264 -0.31 -3.64 22.89
N ILE A 265 -0.48 -3.47 21.58
CA ILE A 265 -1.73 -3.82 20.91
C ILE A 265 -1.76 -5.34 20.82
N SER A 266 -2.32 -5.95 21.86
CA SER A 266 -2.77 -7.33 21.86
C SER A 266 -3.92 -7.45 20.87
N ILE A 267 -3.66 -7.94 19.66
CA ILE A 267 -4.73 -8.38 18.76
C ILE A 267 -5.19 -9.75 19.29
N ASN A 268 -6.21 -9.74 20.14
CA ASN A 268 -7.04 -10.92 20.40
C ASN A 268 -7.83 -11.29 19.13
#